data_AF-A3JYZ1-F1
#
_entry.id   AF-A3JYZ1-F1
#
_cell.length_a   1.000
_cell.length_b   1.000
_cell.length_c   1.000
_cell.angle_alpha   90.00
_cell.angle_beta   90.00
_cell.angle_gamma   90.00
#
_symmetry.space_group_name_H-M   'P 1'
#
loop_
_entity.id
_entity.type
_entity.pdbx_description
1 polymer ?
#
loop_
_entity_poly.entity_id
_entity_poly.type
_entity_poly.pdbx_seq_one_letter_code
_entity_poly.pdbx_strand_id
1 'polypeptide(L)'
;MKRTLLPLLTVLCLSSPALVAAQSLECPEPAPVFTEAGAHDFDLQQLAQRVGTADLDGQSLGTIAKEIRSEYPDAKDADVADIMITAFCNYLNTNAPSDHRSEANVAAFENQVYDAVFGGAPAKTYKRQGWLYGN
;
A
#
# COMPACT_ATOMS: atom_id res chain seq x y z
N MET A 1 -40.75 55.23 18.80
CA MET A 1 -40.52 54.14 17.83
C MET A 1 -39.60 54.65 16.72
N LYS A 2 -38.38 54.10 16.59
CA LYS A 2 -37.63 53.99 15.33
C LYS A 2 -36.39 53.14 15.61
N ARG A 3 -36.44 51.86 15.20
CA ARG A 3 -35.31 50.92 15.24
C ARG A 3 -34.55 51.10 13.93
N THR A 4 -33.30 51.55 14.01
CA THR A 4 -32.40 51.62 12.85
C THR A 4 -31.67 50.27 12.76
N LEU A 5 -31.99 49.48 11.74
CA LEU A 5 -31.36 48.18 11.48
C LEU A 5 -30.09 48.39 10.64
N LEU A 6 -28.95 47.92 11.14
CA LEU A 6 -27.71 47.75 10.37
C LEU A 6 -27.85 46.57 9.39
N PRO A 7 -27.36 46.68 8.15
CA PRO A 7 -27.08 45.50 7.34
C PRO A 7 -25.66 44.99 7.64
N LEU A 8 -25.55 43.85 8.32
CA LEU A 8 -24.34 43.04 8.30
C LEU A 8 -24.24 42.34 6.94
N LEU A 9 -23.32 42.79 6.09
CA LEU A 9 -22.88 42.07 4.90
C LEU A 9 -22.03 40.87 5.34
N THR A 10 -22.65 39.70 5.47
CA THR A 10 -21.93 38.43 5.56
C THR A 10 -21.38 38.08 4.19
N VAL A 11 -20.09 38.38 3.97
CA VAL A 11 -19.32 37.84 2.85
C VAL A 11 -19.12 36.35 3.14
N LEU A 12 -19.97 35.51 2.54
CA LEU A 12 -19.68 34.08 2.42
C LEU A 12 -18.46 33.95 1.50
N CYS A 13 -17.27 33.91 2.07
CA CYS A 13 -16.12 33.32 1.40
C CYS A 13 -16.46 31.83 1.21
N LEU A 14 -16.98 31.49 0.03
CA LEU A 14 -16.95 30.11 -0.47
C LEU A 14 -15.46 29.74 -0.57
N SER A 15 -14.92 29.19 0.51
CA SER A 15 -13.68 28.43 0.47
C SER A 15 -13.97 27.17 -0.33
N SER A 16 -13.80 27.27 -1.65
CA SER A 16 -13.67 26.10 -2.51
C SER A 16 -12.60 25.21 -1.88
N PRO A 17 -12.91 23.95 -1.50
CA PRO A 17 -11.86 23.04 -1.11
C PRO A 17 -10.93 22.93 -2.32
N ALA A 18 -9.70 23.40 -2.16
CA ALA A 18 -8.66 23.12 -3.14
C ALA A 18 -8.63 21.60 -3.26
N LEU A 19 -8.98 21.09 -4.46
CA LEU A 19 -8.79 19.71 -4.82
C LEU A 19 -7.28 19.47 -4.81
N VAL A 20 -6.74 19.15 -3.63
CA VAL A 20 -5.39 18.64 -3.50
C VAL A 20 -5.42 17.32 -4.25
N ALA A 21 -4.88 17.33 -5.48
CA ALA A 21 -4.63 16.11 -6.20
C ALA A 21 -3.78 15.21 -5.29
N ALA A 22 -4.30 14.06 -4.90
CA ALA A 22 -3.52 13.13 -4.09
C ALA A 22 -2.28 12.73 -4.87
N GLN A 23 -1.13 12.96 -4.26
CA GLN A 23 0.14 12.60 -4.82
C GLN A 23 0.25 11.07 -4.86
N SER A 24 0.90 10.54 -5.89
CA SER A 24 1.25 9.12 -5.93
C SER A 24 2.21 8.79 -4.79
N LEU A 25 2.05 7.61 -4.21
CA LEU A 25 2.96 7.04 -3.24
C LEU A 25 4.29 6.69 -3.93
N GLU A 26 5.42 6.98 -3.28
CA GLU A 26 6.74 6.50 -3.66
C GLU A 26 6.93 5.01 -3.28
N CYS A 27 6.48 4.11 -4.14
CA CYS A 27 6.60 2.67 -3.88
C CYS A 27 8.06 2.19 -4.02
N PRO A 28 8.54 1.32 -3.12
CA PRO A 28 9.88 0.74 -3.23
C PRO A 28 10.02 -0.18 -4.45
N GLU A 29 11.26 -0.39 -4.89
CA GLU A 29 11.56 -1.35 -5.95
C GLU A 29 11.59 -2.79 -5.42
N PRO A 30 11.19 -3.80 -6.22
CA PRO A 30 11.34 -5.22 -5.87
C PRO A 30 12.77 -5.63 -5.52
N ALA A 31 12.91 -6.58 -4.58
CA ALA A 31 14.20 -7.18 -4.24
C ALA A 31 14.86 -7.87 -5.46
N PRO A 32 16.21 -7.93 -5.55
CA PRO A 32 16.92 -8.51 -6.69
C PRO A 32 16.53 -9.95 -7.04
N VAL A 33 16.08 -10.75 -6.08
CA VAL A 33 15.59 -12.11 -6.35
C VAL A 33 14.40 -12.13 -7.31
N PHE A 34 13.61 -11.06 -7.38
CA PHE A 34 12.49 -10.88 -8.32
C PHE A 34 12.84 -10.02 -9.54
N THR A 35 14.10 -9.62 -9.72
CA THR A 35 14.53 -8.87 -10.92
C THR A 35 15.69 -9.56 -11.66
N GLU A 36 16.52 -10.35 -10.98
CA GLU A 36 17.68 -11.06 -11.51
C GLU A 36 17.36 -12.52 -11.91
N ALA A 37 16.41 -13.18 -11.26
CA ALA A 37 16.06 -14.58 -11.51
C ALA A 37 15.06 -14.70 -12.68
N GLY A 38 15.48 -14.47 -13.92
CA GLY A 38 14.61 -14.68 -15.10
C GLY A 38 13.28 -13.89 -15.05
N ALA A 39 13.22 -12.85 -14.22
CA ALA A 39 12.00 -12.14 -13.85
C ALA A 39 11.50 -11.16 -14.93
N HIS A 40 11.87 -11.40 -16.19
CA HIS A 40 11.16 -10.79 -17.30
C HIS A 40 9.66 -11.14 -17.30
N ASP A 41 9.28 -12.26 -16.65
CA ASP A 41 7.90 -12.70 -16.49
C ASP A 41 7.26 -12.34 -15.13
N PHE A 42 8.00 -11.72 -14.20
CA PHE A 42 7.39 -11.32 -12.93
C PHE A 42 6.45 -10.14 -13.15
N ASP A 43 5.17 -10.45 -13.30
CA ASP A 43 4.12 -9.47 -13.54
C ASP A 43 3.71 -8.80 -12.22
N LEU A 44 4.46 -7.76 -11.85
CA LEU A 44 4.16 -6.93 -10.67
C LEU A 44 2.76 -6.29 -10.75
N GLN A 45 2.24 -6.00 -11.95
CA GLN A 45 0.90 -5.44 -12.11
C GLN A 45 -0.18 -6.50 -11.82
N GLN A 46 0.01 -7.72 -12.30
CA GLN A 46 -0.87 -8.83 -11.93
C GLN A 46 -0.83 -9.09 -10.42
N LEU A 47 0.36 -9.13 -9.82
CA LEU A 47 0.47 -9.30 -8.37
C LEU A 47 -0.24 -8.15 -7.64
N ALA A 48 -0.08 -6.90 -8.08
CA ALA A 48 -0.75 -5.73 -7.50
C ALA A 48 -2.27 -5.90 -7.49
N GLN A 49 -2.87 -6.36 -8.59
CA GLN A 49 -4.31 -6.65 -8.62
C GLN A 49 -4.70 -7.76 -7.65
N ARG A 50 -3.92 -8.85 -7.60
CA ARG A 50 -4.20 -9.99 -6.72
C ARG A 50 -4.13 -9.61 -5.24
N VAL A 51 -3.08 -8.92 -4.82
CA VAL A 51 -2.92 -8.50 -3.42
C VAL A 51 -3.88 -7.38 -3.04
N GLY A 52 -4.14 -6.43 -3.95
CA GLY A 52 -5.07 -5.33 -3.71
C GLY A 52 -6.53 -5.77 -3.63
N THR A 53 -6.92 -6.80 -4.37
CA THR A 53 -8.27 -7.39 -4.26
C THR A 53 -8.43 -8.32 -3.06
N ALA A 54 -7.35 -8.95 -2.61
CA ALA A 54 -7.30 -9.75 -1.39
C ALA A 54 -7.15 -8.90 -0.11
N ASP A 55 -7.15 -7.57 -0.21
CA ASP A 55 -6.88 -6.67 0.93
C ASP A 55 -7.69 -7.04 2.18
N LEU A 56 -7.00 -7.08 3.31
CA LEU A 56 -7.49 -7.50 4.62
C LEU A 56 -8.05 -8.94 4.72
N ASP A 57 -7.90 -9.78 3.70
CA ASP A 57 -8.19 -11.22 3.76
C ASP A 57 -6.90 -12.05 3.94
N GLY A 58 -6.58 -12.34 5.20
CA GLY A 58 -5.39 -13.12 5.55
C GLY A 58 -5.33 -14.52 4.92
N GLN A 59 -6.47 -15.15 4.58
CA GLN A 59 -6.47 -16.47 3.93
C GLN A 59 -6.03 -16.35 2.46
N SER A 60 -6.56 -15.35 1.75
CA SER A 60 -6.16 -15.07 0.36
C SER A 60 -4.70 -14.62 0.29
N LEU A 61 -4.27 -13.74 1.19
CA LEU A 61 -2.85 -13.32 1.29
C LEU A 61 -1.92 -14.50 1.57
N GLY A 62 -2.32 -15.41 2.47
CA GLY A 62 -1.55 -16.64 2.74
C GLY A 62 -1.47 -17.59 1.55
N THR A 63 -2.48 -17.60 0.67
CA THR A 63 -2.46 -18.38 -0.57
C THR A 63 -1.50 -17.76 -1.58
N ILE A 64 -1.57 -16.43 -1.78
CA ILE A 64 -0.65 -15.69 -2.64
C ILE A 64 0.80 -15.89 -2.18
N ALA A 65 1.08 -15.76 -0.88
CA ALA A 65 2.42 -15.96 -0.34
C ALA A 65 2.97 -17.38 -0.60
N LYS A 66 2.11 -18.42 -0.57
CA LYS A 66 2.53 -19.80 -0.88
C LYS A 66 2.85 -19.98 -2.36
N GLU A 67 2.08 -19.36 -3.25
CA GLU A 67 2.35 -19.41 -4.69
C GLU A 67 3.67 -18.74 -5.04
N ILE A 68 3.93 -17.54 -4.51
CA ILE A 68 5.20 -16.82 -4.72
C ILE A 68 6.38 -17.69 -4.27
N ARG A 69 6.30 -18.34 -3.10
CA ARG A 69 7.37 -19.26 -2.63
C ARG A 69 7.58 -20.46 -3.55
N SER A 70 6.51 -20.95 -4.17
CA SER A 70 6.59 -22.09 -5.09
C SER A 70 7.23 -21.70 -6.43
N GLU A 71 6.97 -20.49 -6.90
CA GLU A 71 7.50 -19.95 -8.15
C GLU A 71 8.94 -19.45 -7.99
N TYR A 72 9.27 -18.90 -6.83
CA TYR A 72 10.57 -18.33 -6.48
C TYR A 72 11.15 -19.04 -5.25
N PRO A 73 11.63 -20.29 -5.38
CA PRO A 73 12.12 -21.08 -4.24
C PRO A 73 13.37 -20.50 -3.57
N ASP A 74 14.12 -19.63 -4.27
CA ASP A 74 15.27 -18.92 -3.72
C ASP A 74 14.88 -17.66 -2.93
N ALA A 75 13.63 -17.20 -3.03
CA ALA A 75 13.12 -16.06 -2.28
C ALA A 75 12.89 -16.45 -0.81
N LYS A 76 13.39 -15.62 0.09
CA LYS A 76 13.13 -15.77 1.53
C LYS A 76 11.74 -15.22 1.82
N ASP A 77 11.18 -15.62 2.96
CA ASP A 77 9.93 -15.04 3.47
C ASP A 77 9.97 -13.49 3.53
N ALA A 78 11.15 -12.96 3.86
CA ALA A 78 11.46 -11.53 3.79
C ALA A 78 11.16 -10.91 2.41
N ASP A 79 11.68 -11.55 1.37
CA ASP A 79 11.52 -11.10 -0.01
C ASP A 79 10.04 -11.23 -0.45
N VAL A 80 9.38 -12.32 -0.06
CA VAL A 80 7.94 -12.56 -0.33
C VAL A 80 7.07 -11.47 0.30
N ALA A 81 7.34 -11.08 1.54
CA ALA A 81 6.60 -10.01 2.20
C ALA A 81 6.84 -8.66 1.50
N ASP A 82 8.11 -8.33 1.23
CA ASP A 82 8.50 -7.07 0.59
C ASP A 82 7.82 -6.90 -0.79
N ILE A 83 7.77 -7.97 -1.59
CA ILE A 83 7.18 -7.89 -2.93
C ILE A 83 5.65 -7.76 -2.89
N MET A 84 4.98 -8.40 -1.94
CA MET A 84 3.54 -8.22 -1.75
C MET A 84 3.19 -6.80 -1.30
N ILE A 85 4.00 -6.20 -0.41
CA ILE A 85 3.83 -4.80 0.04
C ILE A 85 4.08 -3.84 -1.12
N THR A 86 5.14 -4.07 -1.90
CA THR A 86 5.45 -3.30 -3.10
C THR A 86 4.31 -3.33 -4.12
N ALA A 87 3.75 -4.52 -4.35
CA ALA A 87 2.61 -4.72 -5.24
C ALA A 87 1.36 -3.98 -4.75
N PHE A 88 1.07 -4.01 -3.45
CA PHE A 88 -0.06 -3.28 -2.87
C PHE A 88 0.11 -1.75 -2.98
N CYS A 89 1.31 -1.22 -2.74
CA CYS A 89 1.58 0.20 -2.96
C CYS A 89 1.30 0.61 -4.41
N ASN A 90 1.73 -0.22 -5.38
CA ASN A 90 1.44 0.00 -6.79
C ASN A 90 -0.06 -0.07 -7.09
N TYR A 91 -0.79 -1.00 -6.47
CA TYR A 91 -2.25 -1.07 -6.57
C TYR A 91 -2.92 0.21 -6.08
N LEU A 92 -2.46 0.78 -4.96
CA LEU A 92 -3.02 2.03 -4.44
C LEU A 92 -2.85 3.17 -5.45
N ASN A 93 -1.67 3.28 -6.08
CA ASN A 93 -1.39 4.30 -7.08
C ASN A 93 -2.22 4.15 -8.36
N THR A 94 -2.47 2.92 -8.82
CA THR A 94 -3.12 2.66 -10.11
C THR A 94 -4.64 2.53 -9.99
N ASN A 95 -5.16 1.89 -8.95
CA ASN A 95 -6.55 1.47 -8.87
C ASN A 95 -7.32 2.04 -7.69
N ALA A 96 -6.65 2.37 -6.58
CA ALA A 96 -7.35 2.88 -5.42
C ALA A 96 -7.74 4.36 -5.59
N PRO A 97 -8.88 4.77 -5.00
CA PRO A 97 -9.23 6.17 -4.84
C PRO A 97 -8.11 6.97 -4.16
N SER A 98 -8.03 8.25 -4.47
CA SER A 98 -6.98 9.16 -3.99
C SER A 98 -6.87 9.24 -2.47
N ASP A 99 -7.99 9.15 -1.76
CA ASP A 99 -8.07 9.16 -0.29
C ASP A 99 -7.60 7.84 0.36
N HIS A 100 -7.45 6.78 -0.43
CA HIS A 100 -6.89 5.49 -0.01
C HIS A 100 -5.38 5.38 -0.28
N ARG A 101 -4.79 6.35 -1.00
CA ARG A 101 -3.34 6.43 -1.24
C ARG A 101 -2.66 7.09 -0.04
N SER A 102 -2.46 6.31 1.01
CA SER A 102 -1.84 6.81 2.23
C SER A 102 -0.84 5.81 2.81
N GLU A 103 0.15 6.32 3.54
CA GLU A 103 1.09 5.48 4.28
C GLU A 103 0.38 4.59 5.29
N ALA A 104 -0.72 5.09 5.88
CA ALA A 104 -1.51 4.35 6.86
C ALA A 104 -2.12 3.07 6.27
N ASN A 105 -2.58 3.13 5.02
CA ASN A 105 -3.12 1.94 4.35
C ASN A 105 -2.03 0.95 3.98
N VAL A 106 -0.87 1.42 3.52
CA VAL A 106 0.31 0.56 3.29
C VAL A 106 0.74 -0.12 4.59
N ALA A 107 0.80 0.62 5.70
CA ALA A 107 1.16 0.11 7.02
C ALA A 107 0.15 -0.93 7.56
N ALA A 108 -1.14 -0.72 7.34
CA ALA A 108 -2.17 -1.68 7.72
C ALA A 108 -2.00 -3.00 6.95
N PHE A 109 -1.78 -2.89 5.63
CA PHE A 109 -1.53 -4.04 4.77
C PHE A 109 -0.23 -4.78 5.12
N GLU A 110 0.85 -4.06 5.42
CA GLU A 110 2.15 -4.63 5.83
C GLU A 110 2.01 -5.59 7.02
N ASN A 111 1.24 -5.24 8.05
CA ASN A 111 1.00 -6.13 9.18
C ASN A 111 0.27 -7.42 8.77
N GLN A 112 -0.70 -7.35 7.85
CA GLN A 112 -1.44 -8.52 7.37
C GLN A 112 -0.56 -9.44 6.52
N VAL A 113 0.31 -8.86 5.68
CA VAL A 113 1.29 -9.63 4.93
C VAL A 113 2.24 -10.34 5.88
N TYR A 114 2.70 -9.68 6.93
CA TYR A 114 3.57 -10.33 7.91
C TYR A 114 2.88 -11.50 8.62
N ASP A 115 1.62 -11.34 9.03
CA ASP A 115 0.86 -12.45 9.61
C ASP A 115 0.68 -13.60 8.59
N ALA A 116 0.40 -13.29 7.33
CA ALA A 116 0.21 -14.29 6.27
C ALA A 116 1.51 -15.03 5.88
N VAL A 117 2.63 -14.31 5.89
CA VAL A 117 3.95 -14.84 5.48
C VAL A 117 4.61 -15.56 6.65
N PHE A 118 4.75 -14.91 7.81
CA PHE A 118 5.51 -15.43 8.95
C PHE A 118 4.65 -16.21 9.96
N GLY A 119 3.31 -16.19 9.82
CA GLY A 119 2.40 -16.77 10.82
C GLY A 119 2.30 -15.93 12.10
N GLY A 120 2.65 -14.65 12.02
CA GLY A 120 2.66 -13.69 13.13
C GLY A 120 3.66 -12.57 12.92
N ALA A 121 4.06 -11.90 14.00
CA ALA A 121 5.07 -10.86 13.94
C ALA A 121 6.39 -11.39 13.32
N PRO A 122 7.04 -10.63 12.43
CA PRO A 122 8.26 -11.08 11.77
C PRO A 122 9.38 -11.26 12.81
N ALA A 123 10.32 -12.17 12.53
CA ALA A 123 11.47 -12.39 13.39
C ALA A 123 12.26 -11.08 13.59
N LYS A 124 12.82 -10.84 14.78
CA LYS A 124 13.62 -9.63 15.07
C LYS A 124 14.82 -9.45 14.13
N THR A 125 15.26 -10.52 13.48
CA THR A 125 16.34 -10.55 12.50
C THR A 125 15.90 -10.12 11.10
N TYR A 126 14.59 -10.08 10.82
CA TYR A 126 14.07 -9.51 9.59
C TYR A 126 14.21 -7.99 9.68
N LYS A 127 15.13 -7.47 8.88
CA LYS A 127 15.27 -6.04 8.67
C LYS A 127 14.06 -5.60 7.87
N ARG A 128 13.01 -5.17 8.56
CA ARG A 128 11.80 -4.62 7.94
C ARG A 128 12.22 -3.51 6.99
N GLN A 129 11.96 -3.71 5.71
CA GLN A 129 12.19 -2.71 4.66
C GLN A 129 10.83 -2.25 4.17
N GLY A 130 10.60 -0.95 4.13
CA GLY A 130 9.28 -0.39 3.82
C GLY A 130 8.98 0.89 4.58
N TRP A 131 7.86 1.51 4.20
CA TRP A 131 7.46 2.85 4.65
C TRP A 131 7.36 2.99 6.17
N LEU A 132 7.03 1.93 6.91
CA LEU A 132 6.96 1.97 8.38
C LEU A 132 8.31 2.07 9.10
N TYR A 133 9.42 1.71 8.44
CA TYR A 133 10.73 1.57 9.10
C TYR A 133 11.88 2.33 8.45
N GLY A 134 11.55 3.19 7.48
CA GLY A 134 12.42 4.25 6.95
C GLY A 134 12.94 3.97 5.55
N ASN A 135 12.66 4.91 4.65
CA ASN A 135 13.59 5.28 3.58
C ASN A 135 14.78 6.03 4.18
#